data_AF-A0A5K7Z9T5-F1
#
_entry.id   AF-A0A5K7Z9T5-F1
#
_cell.length_a   1.000
_cell.length_b   1.000
_cell.length_c   1.000
_cell.angle_alpha   90.00
_cell.angle_beta   90.00
_cell.angle_gamma   90.00
#
_symmetry.space_group_name_H-M   'P 1'
#
loop_
_entity.id
_entity.type
_entity.pdbx_description
1 polymer ?
#
loop_
_entity_poly.entity_id
_entity_poly.type
_entity_poly.pdbx_seq_one_letter_code
_entity_poly.pdbx_strand_id
1 'polypeptide(L)'
;MTKEAATSLEEKIREQEIQIDRISTTLEVLLERREKEKADFCRTISADIKKNVFPFIERMTTVPLSSIAQTYLTLIKNNLEKIVSLDNDFKALSEHGFTPTEMYIIELVKQGKRSKEIADLLNVSIATISFHRNNIRIKLGLNKRKENLFSYLNSLQN
;
A
#
# COMPACT_ATOMS: atom_id res chain seq x y z
N MET A 1 34.60 -19.74 -41.97
CA MET A 1 33.29 -19.05 -41.89
C MET A 1 32.46 -19.42 -40.66
N THR A 2 32.51 -20.64 -40.13
CA THR A 2 31.68 -21.05 -38.97
C THR A 2 32.22 -20.62 -37.60
N LYS A 3 33.54 -20.52 -37.42
CA LYS A 3 34.17 -20.18 -36.14
C LYS A 3 34.02 -18.69 -35.78
N GLU A 4 34.29 -17.78 -36.71
CA GLU A 4 34.12 -16.32 -36.50
C GLU A 4 32.67 -15.94 -36.22
N ALA A 5 31.71 -16.58 -36.88
CA ALA A 5 30.29 -16.35 -36.62
C ALA A 5 29.86 -16.80 -35.21
N ALA A 6 30.42 -17.90 -34.71
CA ALA A 6 30.18 -18.37 -33.34
C ALA A 6 30.79 -17.41 -32.30
N THR A 7 32.04 -16.96 -32.51
CA THR A 7 32.70 -16.00 -31.61
C THR A 7 31.95 -14.66 -31.56
N SER A 8 31.50 -14.14 -32.71
CA SER A 8 30.72 -12.90 -32.77
C SER A 8 29.35 -13.02 -32.08
N LEU A 9 28.73 -14.21 -32.13
CA LEU A 9 27.47 -14.47 -31.42
C LEU A 9 27.69 -14.56 -29.91
N GLU A 10 28.76 -15.21 -29.47
CA GLU A 10 29.15 -15.30 -28.06
C GLU A 10 29.45 -13.90 -27.48
N GLU A 11 30.15 -13.04 -28.22
CA GLU A 11 30.40 -11.65 -27.82
C GLU A 11 29.10 -10.85 -27.66
N LYS A 12 28.16 -10.99 -28.61
CA LYS A 12 26.84 -10.33 -28.53
C LYS A 12 26.02 -10.81 -27.34
N ILE A 13 26.01 -12.11 -27.05
CA ILE A 13 25.32 -12.67 -25.88
C ILE A 13 25.91 -12.05 -24.60
N ARG A 14 27.24 -11.97 -24.52
CA ARG A 14 27.93 -11.40 -23.36
C ARG A 14 27.64 -9.91 -23.16
N GLU A 15 27.57 -9.14 -24.25
CA GLU A 15 27.16 -7.73 -24.18
C GLU A 15 25.71 -7.58 -23.69
N GLN A 16 24.80 -8.43 -24.17
CA GLN A 16 23.41 -8.43 -23.73
C GLN A 16 23.28 -8.82 -22.25
N GLU A 17 24.03 -9.81 -21.76
CA GLU A 17 24.08 -10.18 -20.34
C GLU A 17 24.51 -9.01 -19.46
N ILE A 18 25.58 -8.30 -19.86
CA ILE A 18 26.05 -7.10 -19.15
C ILE A 18 24.99 -5.99 -19.16
N GLN A 19 24.28 -5.80 -20.27
CA GLN A 19 23.20 -4.81 -20.34
C GLN A 19 22.02 -5.17 -19.44
N ILE A 20 21.63 -6.45 -19.40
CA ILE A 20 20.56 -6.94 -18.53
C ILE A 20 20.92 -6.71 -17.06
N ASP A 21 22.15 -7.04 -16.65
CA ASP A 21 22.62 -6.81 -15.28
C ASP A 21 22.57 -5.33 -14.90
N ARG A 22 23.06 -4.45 -15.79
CA ARG A 22 23.01 -3.00 -15.58
C ARG A 22 21.57 -2.48 -15.42
N ILE A 23 20.65 -2.97 -16.24
CA ILE A 23 19.23 -2.59 -16.15
C ILE A 23 18.65 -3.09 -14.83
N SER A 24 18.95 -4.32 -14.41
CA SER A 24 18.47 -4.88 -13.14
C SER A 24 18.93 -4.02 -11.95
N THR A 25 20.22 -3.71 -11.86
CA THR A 25 20.76 -2.85 -10.79
C THR A 25 20.14 -1.46 -10.82
N THR A 26 19.95 -0.88 -12.02
CA THR A 26 19.34 0.45 -12.15
C THR A 26 17.90 0.44 -11.66
N LEU A 27 17.12 -0.61 -11.98
CA LEU A 27 15.75 -0.76 -11.52
C LEU A 27 15.66 -0.92 -10.00
N GLU A 28 16.54 -1.72 -9.40
CA GLU A 28 16.62 -1.89 -7.94
C GLU A 28 16.84 -0.54 -7.24
N VAL A 29 17.83 0.23 -7.69
CA VAL A 29 18.12 1.57 -7.13
C VAL A 29 16.94 2.52 -7.29
N LEU A 30 16.27 2.50 -8.45
CA LEU A 30 15.09 3.35 -8.68
C LEU A 30 13.90 2.95 -7.80
N LEU A 31 13.70 1.65 -7.56
CA LEU A 31 12.66 1.14 -6.67
C LEU A 31 12.93 1.55 -5.21
N GLU A 32 14.16 1.37 -4.73
CA GLU A 32 14.55 1.79 -3.38
C GLU A 32 14.36 3.30 -3.18
N ARG A 33 14.79 4.10 -4.17
CA ARG A 33 14.60 5.55 -4.14
C ARG A 33 13.12 5.92 -4.07
N ARG A 34 12.27 5.28 -4.86
CA ARG A 34 10.82 5.53 -4.88
C ARG A 34 10.17 5.20 -3.54
N GLU A 35 10.52 4.07 -2.92
CA GLU A 35 9.97 3.70 -1.62
C GLU A 35 10.43 4.68 -0.52
N LYS A 36 11.68 5.13 -0.58
CA LYS A 36 12.20 6.15 0.34
C LYS A 36 11.47 7.48 0.19
N GLU A 37 11.31 7.99 -1.04
CA GLU A 37 10.61 9.26 -1.30
C GLU A 37 9.15 9.21 -0.79
N LYS A 38 8.47 8.08 -0.99
CA LYS A 38 7.11 7.85 -0.49
C LYS A 38 7.06 7.83 1.05
N ALA A 39 8.01 7.16 1.69
CA ALA A 39 8.09 7.12 3.16
C ALA A 39 8.39 8.51 3.76
N ASP A 40 9.26 9.28 3.13
CA ASP A 40 9.59 10.65 3.56
C ASP A 40 8.38 11.60 3.38
N PHE A 41 7.62 11.45 2.29
CA PHE A 41 6.38 12.19 2.08
C PHE A 41 5.30 11.86 3.12
N CYS A 42 5.08 10.57 3.42
CA CYS A 42 4.15 10.15 4.47
C CYS A 42 4.53 10.73 5.83
N ARG A 43 5.82 10.67 6.20
CA ARG A 43 6.31 11.29 7.45
C ARG A 43 6.05 12.79 7.50
N THR A 44 6.23 13.48 6.37
CA THR A 44 5.99 14.93 6.27
C THR A 44 4.51 15.25 6.49
N ILE A 45 3.61 14.58 5.77
CA ILE A 45 2.15 14.76 5.94
C ILE A 45 1.72 14.42 7.37
N SER A 46 2.19 13.31 7.93
CA SER A 46 1.86 12.88 9.28
C SER A 46 2.28 13.92 10.32
N ALA A 47 3.47 14.49 10.17
CA ALA A 47 3.96 15.56 11.03
C ALA A 47 3.09 16.83 10.91
N ASP A 48 2.73 17.22 9.68
CA ASP A 48 1.89 18.39 9.43
C ASP A 48 0.48 18.22 9.98
N ILE A 49 -0.15 17.05 9.84
CA ILE A 49 -1.48 16.79 10.41
C ILE A 49 -1.41 16.82 11.94
N LYS A 50 -0.42 16.15 12.56
CA LYS A 50 -0.19 16.19 14.03
C LYS A 50 0.00 17.61 14.54
N LYS A 51 0.76 18.44 13.83
CA LYS A 51 1.08 19.80 14.24
C LYS A 51 -0.05 20.80 13.99
N ASN A 52 -0.77 20.66 12.87
CA ASN A 52 -1.66 21.70 12.36
C ASN A 52 -3.16 21.33 12.42
N VAL A 53 -3.53 20.07 12.66
CA VAL A 53 -4.94 19.65 12.66
C VAL A 53 -5.36 19.12 14.02
N PHE A 54 -4.58 18.21 14.62
CA PHE A 54 -4.90 17.62 15.92
C PHE A 54 -5.12 18.64 17.06
N PRO A 55 -4.33 19.72 17.19
CA PRO A 55 -4.56 20.69 18.26
C PRO A 55 -5.96 21.32 18.21
N PHE A 56 -6.53 21.49 17.03
CA PHE A 56 -7.89 22.03 16.88
C PHE A 56 -8.94 20.98 17.22
N ILE A 57 -8.74 19.73 16.83
CA ILE A 57 -9.63 18.61 17.21
C ILE A 57 -9.65 18.45 18.73
N GLU A 58 -8.49 18.45 19.37
CA GLU A 58 -8.38 18.37 20.84
C GLU A 58 -9.09 19.55 21.52
N ARG A 59 -8.89 20.78 21.02
CA ARG A 59 -9.61 21.95 21.53
C ARG A 59 -11.13 21.85 21.34
N MET A 60 -11.60 21.22 20.26
CA MET A 60 -13.04 21.02 20.06
C MET A 60 -13.61 19.98 21.04
N THR A 61 -12.83 18.98 21.46
CA THR A 61 -13.28 18.00 22.45
C THR A 61 -13.43 18.55 23.86
N THR A 62 -12.82 19.71 24.17
CA THR A 62 -12.95 20.35 25.49
C THR A 62 -14.13 21.32 25.59
N VAL A 63 -14.79 21.64 24.47
CA VAL A 63 -15.95 22.54 24.40
C VAL A 63 -17.24 21.71 24.45
N PRO A 64 -18.32 22.17 25.11
CA PRO A 64 -19.61 21.50 25.07
C PRO A 64 -20.16 21.46 23.63
N LEU A 65 -20.28 20.25 23.08
CA LEU A 65 -20.81 19.99 21.75
C LEU A 65 -22.11 19.19 21.82
N SER A 66 -22.97 19.34 20.81
CA SER A 66 -24.13 18.46 20.66
C SER A 66 -23.71 17.01 20.39
N SER A 67 -24.54 16.03 20.71
CA SER A 67 -24.23 14.60 20.51
C SER A 67 -23.88 14.27 19.05
N ILE A 68 -24.55 14.93 18.10
CA ILE A 68 -24.30 14.78 16.67
C ILE A 68 -22.92 15.33 16.30
N ALA A 69 -22.57 16.54 16.78
CA ALA A 69 -21.26 17.14 16.51
C ALA A 69 -20.11 16.30 17.12
N GLN A 70 -20.31 15.75 18.32
CA GLN A 70 -19.34 14.85 18.97
C GLN A 70 -19.09 13.58 18.14
N THR A 71 -20.15 13.04 17.54
CA THR A 71 -20.07 11.84 16.68
C THR A 71 -19.24 12.14 15.43
N TYR A 72 -19.51 13.24 14.73
CA TYR A 72 -18.72 13.64 13.56
C TYR A 72 -17.26 13.94 13.91
N LEU A 73 -17.02 14.62 15.02
CA LEU A 73 -15.66 14.93 15.48
C LEU A 73 -14.86 13.65 15.78
N THR A 74 -15.50 12.66 16.40
CA THR A 74 -14.90 11.34 16.67
C THR A 74 -14.58 10.60 15.38
N LEU A 75 -15.48 10.61 14.39
CA LEU A 75 -15.22 10.00 13.08
C LEU A 75 -14.06 10.67 12.35
N ILE A 76 -14.00 12.01 12.36
CA ILE A 76 -12.91 12.79 11.75
C ILE A 76 -11.59 12.46 12.45
N LYS A 77 -11.57 12.48 13.79
CA LYS A 77 -10.38 12.13 14.59
C LYS A 77 -9.88 10.72 14.24
N ASN A 78 -10.75 9.72 14.29
CA ASN A 78 -10.37 8.34 14.00
C ASN A 78 -9.86 8.16 12.56
N ASN A 79 -10.42 8.87 11.59
CA ASN A 79 -9.95 8.82 10.20
C ASN A 79 -8.59 9.49 10.03
N LEU A 80 -8.35 10.62 10.69
CA LEU A 80 -7.06 11.30 10.67
C LEU A 80 -5.99 10.51 11.43
N GLU A 81 -6.33 9.89 12.56
CA GLU A 81 -5.44 8.98 13.28
C GLU A 81 -5.04 7.79 12.42
N LYS A 82 -5.95 7.24 11.61
CA LYS A 82 -5.63 6.20 10.61
C LYS A 82 -4.67 6.72 9.53
N ILE A 83 -4.92 7.91 8.99
CA ILE A 83 -4.04 8.51 7.97
C ILE A 83 -2.63 8.75 8.53
N VAL A 84 -2.53 9.11 9.81
CA VAL A 84 -1.27 9.38 10.49
C VAL A 84 -0.59 8.11 11.02
N SER A 85 -1.35 7.05 11.33
CA SER A 85 -0.82 5.74 11.75
C SER A 85 -0.25 4.93 10.57
N LEU A 86 -0.58 5.32 9.33
CA LEU A 86 0.05 4.79 8.12
C LEU A 86 1.59 4.87 8.17
N ASP A 87 2.20 5.76 8.96
CA ASP A 87 3.67 5.81 9.15
C ASP A 87 4.27 4.52 9.73
N ASN A 88 3.54 3.79 10.58
CA ASN A 88 4.03 2.55 11.21
C ASN A 88 3.63 1.30 10.40
N ASP A 89 2.43 1.30 9.81
CA ASP A 89 1.95 0.17 9.00
C ASP A 89 2.58 0.13 7.60
N PHE A 90 3.02 1.27 7.06
CA PHE A 90 3.77 1.30 5.80
C PHE A 90 5.07 0.52 5.89
N LYS A 91 5.73 0.53 7.05
CA LYS A 91 7.04 -0.12 7.21
C LYS A 91 6.94 -1.65 7.22
N ALA A 92 5.89 -2.21 7.83
CA ALA A 92 5.66 -3.65 7.89
C ALA A 92 5.02 -4.23 6.59
N LEU A 93 4.25 -3.43 5.85
CA LEU A 93 3.54 -3.89 4.63
C LEU A 93 4.23 -3.47 3.32
N SER A 94 5.16 -2.51 3.36
CA SER A 94 6.08 -2.20 2.24
C SER A 94 6.93 -3.40 1.85
N GLU A 95 7.18 -4.36 2.75
CA GLU A 95 7.92 -5.60 2.45
C GLU A 95 7.22 -6.48 1.40
N HIS A 96 5.93 -6.23 1.09
CA HIS A 96 5.14 -7.00 0.12
C HIS A 96 4.72 -6.19 -1.12
N GLY A 97 5.16 -4.94 -1.29
CA GLY A 97 4.93 -4.14 -2.51
C GLY A 97 3.47 -3.71 -2.76
N PHE A 98 2.66 -3.53 -1.71
CA PHE A 98 1.27 -3.04 -1.87
C PHE A 98 1.20 -1.54 -2.17
N THR A 99 0.22 -1.16 -2.99
CA THR A 99 -0.15 0.25 -3.21
C THR A 99 -0.97 0.78 -2.03
N PRO A 100 -0.99 2.10 -1.78
CA PRO A 100 -1.78 2.69 -0.69
C PRO A 100 -3.26 2.29 -0.72
N THR A 101 -3.86 2.23 -1.92
CA THR A 101 -5.26 1.80 -2.10
C THR A 101 -5.46 0.33 -1.76
N GLU A 102 -4.51 -0.54 -2.12
CA GLU A 102 -4.55 -1.95 -1.74
C GLU A 102 -4.39 -2.13 -0.23
N MET A 103 -3.52 -1.36 0.41
CA MET A 103 -3.35 -1.39 1.88
C MET A 103 -4.64 -0.97 2.57
N TYR A 104 -5.30 0.08 2.08
CA TYR A 104 -6.57 0.51 2.64
C TYR A 104 -7.67 -0.55 2.47
N ILE A 105 -7.71 -1.23 1.32
CA ILE A 105 -8.63 -2.33 1.09
C ILE A 105 -8.30 -3.54 1.97
N ILE A 106 -7.02 -3.85 2.19
CA ILE A 106 -6.56 -4.90 3.12
C ILE A 106 -7.11 -4.61 4.53
N GLU A 107 -6.98 -3.39 5.02
CA GLU A 107 -7.45 -3.00 6.36
C GLU A 107 -8.98 -3.16 6.49
N LEU A 108 -9.73 -2.72 5.48
CA LEU A 108 -11.19 -2.92 5.44
C LEU A 108 -11.58 -4.41 5.34
N VAL A 109 -10.78 -5.21 4.63
CA VAL A 109 -10.97 -6.67 4.59
C VAL A 109 -10.73 -7.25 5.98
N LYS A 110 -9.65 -6.88 6.68
CA LYS A 110 -9.34 -7.33 8.06
C LYS A 110 -10.43 -6.99 9.06
N GLN A 111 -11.16 -5.89 8.84
CA GLN A 111 -12.35 -5.52 9.62
C GLN A 111 -13.61 -6.32 9.25
N GLY A 112 -13.51 -7.32 8.36
CA GLY A 112 -14.61 -8.20 7.95
C GLY A 112 -15.53 -7.62 6.88
N LYS A 113 -15.20 -6.47 6.26
CA LYS A 113 -16.05 -5.84 5.25
C LYS A 113 -16.06 -6.64 3.95
N ARG A 114 -17.24 -6.78 3.35
CA ARG A 114 -17.45 -7.41 2.03
C ARG A 114 -17.17 -6.40 0.90
N SER A 115 -16.90 -6.89 -0.31
CA SER A 115 -16.58 -6.02 -1.46
C SER A 115 -17.65 -4.97 -1.75
N LYS A 116 -18.93 -5.30 -1.54
CA LYS A 116 -20.04 -4.35 -1.67
C LYS A 116 -19.97 -3.22 -0.64
N GLU A 117 -19.77 -3.56 0.64
CA GLU A 117 -19.65 -2.57 1.70
C GLU A 117 -18.43 -1.66 1.52
N ILE A 118 -17.32 -2.21 1.02
CA ILE A 118 -16.13 -1.42 0.70
C ILE A 118 -16.41 -0.50 -0.50
N ALA A 119 -17.10 -0.99 -1.53
CA ALA A 119 -17.45 -0.21 -2.70
C ALA A 119 -18.35 0.98 -2.31
N ASP A 120 -19.35 0.73 -1.47
CA ASP A 120 -20.25 1.76 -0.94
C ASP A 120 -19.49 2.78 -0.07
N LEU A 121 -18.57 2.31 0.78
CA LEU A 121 -17.76 3.16 1.67
C LEU A 121 -16.76 4.04 0.91
N LEU A 122 -16.24 3.55 -0.22
CA LEU A 122 -15.27 4.25 -1.06
C LEU A 122 -15.89 4.99 -2.25
N ASN A 123 -17.21 4.89 -2.41
CA ASN A 123 -17.96 5.44 -3.55
C ASN A 123 -17.35 5.04 -4.91
N VAL A 124 -17.00 3.77 -5.06
CA VAL A 124 -16.48 3.18 -6.31
C VAL A 124 -17.28 1.95 -6.68
N SER A 125 -17.08 1.45 -7.89
CA SER A 125 -17.77 0.22 -8.32
C SER A 125 -17.29 -1.01 -7.55
N ILE A 126 -18.18 -1.98 -7.33
CA ILE A 126 -17.82 -3.31 -6.77
C ILE A 126 -16.76 -4.00 -7.64
N ALA A 127 -16.79 -3.77 -8.96
CA ALA A 127 -15.79 -4.28 -9.89
C ALA A 127 -14.39 -3.73 -9.59
N THR A 128 -14.28 -2.43 -9.27
CA THR A 128 -13.02 -1.78 -8.85
C THR A 128 -12.47 -2.41 -7.58
N ILE A 129 -13.31 -2.65 -6.57
CA ILE A 129 -12.88 -3.33 -5.33
C ILE A 129 -12.46 -4.78 -5.60
N SER A 130 -13.16 -5.48 -6.48
CA SER A 130 -12.84 -6.85 -6.87
C SER A 130 -11.50 -6.93 -7.60
N PHE A 131 -11.21 -5.96 -8.47
CA PHE A 131 -9.91 -5.82 -9.13
C PHE A 131 -8.78 -5.62 -8.12
N HIS A 132 -8.91 -4.68 -7.19
CA HIS A 132 -7.90 -4.47 -6.14
C HIS A 132 -7.72 -5.70 -5.24
N ARG A 133 -8.82 -6.37 -4.83
CA ARG A 133 -8.76 -7.63 -4.06
C ARG A 133 -8.03 -8.73 -4.82
N ASN A 134 -8.19 -8.81 -6.14
CA ASN A 134 -7.45 -9.75 -6.96
C ASN A 134 -5.95 -9.43 -6.99
N ASN A 135 -5.58 -8.16 -7.15
CA ASN A 135 -4.18 -7.75 -7.12
C ASN A 135 -3.53 -8.02 -5.76
N ILE A 136 -4.28 -7.79 -4.67
CA ILE A 136 -3.85 -8.15 -3.32
C ILE A 136 -3.59 -9.65 -3.22
N ARG A 137 -4.50 -10.50 -3.72
CA ARG A 137 -4.31 -11.96 -3.75
C ARG A 137 -3.08 -12.37 -4.57
N ILE A 138 -2.83 -11.74 -5.71
CA ILE A 138 -1.66 -12.02 -6.55
C ILE A 138 -0.37 -11.70 -5.78
N LYS A 139 -0.30 -10.52 -5.17
CA LYS A 139 0.85 -10.08 -4.37
C LYS A 139 1.09 -10.93 -3.12
N LEU A 140 0.05 -11.54 -2.55
CA LEU A 140 0.15 -12.50 -1.44
C LEU A 140 0.38 -13.95 -1.88
N GLY A 141 0.52 -14.23 -3.19
CA GLY A 141 0.69 -15.60 -3.68
C GLY A 141 -0.56 -16.50 -3.52
N LEU A 142 -1.73 -15.91 -3.32
CA LEU A 142 -3.02 -16.60 -3.13
C LEU A 142 -3.76 -16.89 -4.45
N ASN A 143 -3.22 -16.48 -5.59
CA ASN A 143 -3.83 -16.69 -6.90
C ASN A 143 -4.07 -18.18 -7.23
N LYS A 144 -3.25 -19.09 -6.70
CA LYS A 144 -3.37 -20.55 -6.88
C LYS A 144 -4.00 -21.28 -5.68
N ARG A 145 -4.40 -20.55 -4.64
CA ARG A 145 -4.94 -21.13 -3.39
C ARG A 145 -6.43 -20.82 -3.27
N LYS A 146 -7.24 -21.80 -2.84
CA LYS A 146 -8.67 -21.62 -2.56
C LYS A 146 -8.94 -20.82 -1.26
N GLU A 147 -7.89 -20.43 -0.57
CA GLU A 147 -7.96 -19.72 0.70
C GLU A 147 -8.60 -18.34 0.54
N ASN A 148 -9.46 -17.98 1.50
CA ASN A 148 -10.13 -16.69 1.53
C ASN A 148 -9.14 -15.59 1.96
N LEU A 149 -9.16 -14.44 1.27
CA LEU A 149 -8.28 -13.32 1.58
C LEU A 149 -8.42 -12.85 3.04
N PHE A 150 -9.64 -12.82 3.59
CA PHE A 150 -9.88 -12.47 4.99
C PHE A 150 -9.25 -13.46 5.97
N SER A 151 -9.47 -14.76 5.75
CA SER A 151 -8.92 -15.81 6.60
C SER A 151 -7.39 -15.79 6.61
N TYR A 152 -6.78 -15.63 5.43
CA TYR A 152 -5.33 -15.55 5.29
C TYR A 152 -4.74 -14.29 5.97
N LEU A 153 -5.36 -13.13 5.76
CA LEU A 153 -4.90 -11.89 6.38
C LEU A 153 -4.98 -11.93 7.92
N ASN A 154 -5.95 -12.66 8.47
CA ASN A 154 -6.06 -12.88 9.92
C ASN A 154 -5.10 -13.95 10.44
N SER A 155 -4.73 -14.95 9.64
CA SER A 155 -3.75 -15.97 10.06
C SER A 155 -2.32 -15.43 10.12
N LEU A 156 -2.02 -14.32 9.43
CA LEU A 156 -0.72 -13.62 9.51
C LEU A 156 -0.52 -12.86 10.83
N GLN A 157 -1.51 -12.86 11.72
CA GLN A 157 -1.50 -12.09 12.97
C GLN A 157 -1.26 -12.94 14.23
N ASN A 158 -1.00 -14.24 14.06
CA ASN A 158 -0.61 -15.18 15.12
C ASN A 158 0.86 -15.59 14.98
#